data_AF-A0A9J6PBK3-F1
#
_entry.id   AF-A0A9J6PBK3-F1
#
_cell.length_a   1.000
_cell.length_b   1.000
_cell.length_c   1.000
_cell.angle_alpha   90.00
_cell.angle_beta   90.00
_cell.angle_gamma   90.00
#
_symmetry.space_group_name_H-M   'P 1'
#
loop_
_entity.id
_entity.type
_entity.pdbx_description
1 polymer ?
#
loop_
_entity_poly.entity_id
_entity_poly.type
_entity_poly.pdbx_seq_one_letter_code
_entity_poly.pdbx_strand_id
1 'polypeptide(L)'
;MTTFGTFLRRGTIAIAAASVLLAAGAAQAAVMLTDSTVFSSNETGENWNGMIWDTQSPPADFRNIWNMYYSSSSDPLNPVFLNGGGTDPGISIDMTPGTHSFVIFGEGFTAPVDPRQHFVLNLYFQGNQGAPDISGLYGPTCPTVCAASSWNGLDLFGTSGLGGNANAQEAGTLMVLAGGLEITLEHFTWAIDTRVDQVWEQYAGDYFGQYSGRPDFVGEVRIRVRSTVPEPQTLALLGLGLLGAGLIAMRRRSA
;
A
#
# COMPACT_ATOMS: atom_id res chain seq x y z
N MET A 1 -27.72 -38.81 -67.07
CA MET A 1 -26.42 -38.18 -66.76
C MET A 1 -26.72 -36.85 -66.07
N THR A 2 -26.86 -36.84 -64.74
CA THR A 2 -25.83 -36.47 -63.73
C THR A 2 -25.29 -35.05 -64.00
N THR A 3 -25.43 -34.05 -63.12
CA THR A 3 -25.15 -34.11 -61.67
C THR A 3 -25.83 -32.94 -60.94
N PHE A 4 -26.56 -33.25 -59.87
CA PHE A 4 -26.94 -32.34 -58.77
C PHE A 4 -25.83 -32.38 -57.71
N GLY A 5 -25.49 -31.24 -57.09
CA GLY A 5 -24.86 -31.24 -55.77
C GLY A 5 -23.65 -30.33 -55.61
N THR A 6 -23.86 -29.15 -55.03
CA THR A 6 -22.84 -28.43 -54.24
C THR A 6 -23.53 -27.38 -53.35
N PHE A 7 -24.37 -27.85 -52.44
CA PHE A 7 -24.78 -27.09 -51.26
C PHE A 7 -24.25 -27.84 -50.02
N LEU A 8 -23.86 -27.10 -48.99
CA LEU A 8 -23.25 -27.55 -47.72
C LEU A 8 -21.74 -27.83 -47.71
N ARG A 9 -20.94 -26.77 -47.53
CA ARG A 9 -19.65 -26.84 -46.81
C ARG A 9 -19.21 -25.44 -46.33
N ARG A 10 -20.02 -24.76 -45.50
CA ARG A 10 -19.65 -23.47 -44.88
C ARG A 10 -20.03 -23.34 -43.39
N GLY A 11 -20.25 -24.45 -42.69
CA GLY A 11 -20.87 -24.43 -41.36
C GLY A 11 -20.01 -24.92 -40.18
N THR A 12 -18.67 -24.90 -40.24
CA THR A 12 -17.86 -25.56 -39.18
C THR A 12 -16.62 -24.82 -38.71
N ILE A 13 -16.34 -23.61 -39.22
CA ILE A 13 -15.11 -22.86 -38.84
C ILE A 13 -15.42 -21.65 -37.93
N ALA A 14 -16.69 -21.36 -37.62
CA ALA A 14 -17.06 -20.16 -36.85
C ALA A 14 -17.04 -20.31 -35.31
N ILE A 15 -16.88 -21.51 -34.75
CA ILE A 15 -17.01 -21.71 -33.29
C ILE A 15 -15.66 -21.82 -32.57
N ALA A 16 -14.56 -22.14 -33.27
CA ALA A 16 -13.25 -22.29 -32.63
C ALA A 16 -12.53 -20.94 -32.35
N ALA A 17 -12.92 -19.86 -33.04
CA ALA A 17 -12.30 -18.53 -32.86
C ALA A 17 -12.89 -17.74 -31.68
N ALA A 18 -14.11 -18.06 -31.23
CA ALA A 18 -14.78 -17.36 -30.13
C ALA A 18 -14.24 -17.75 -28.74
N SER A 19 -13.67 -18.96 -28.60
CA SER A 19 -13.16 -19.49 -27.32
C SER A 19 -11.80 -18.94 -26.91
N VAL A 20 -11.00 -18.44 -27.87
CA VAL A 20 -9.63 -17.95 -27.62
C VAL A 20 -9.62 -16.46 -27.24
N LEU A 21 -10.64 -15.69 -27.65
CA LEU A 21 -10.76 -14.26 -27.31
C LEU A 21 -11.30 -13.98 -25.90
N LEU A 22 -11.85 -14.98 -25.21
CA LEU A 22 -12.37 -14.83 -23.83
C LEU A 22 -11.32 -15.12 -22.74
N ALA A 23 -10.09 -15.46 -23.12
CA ALA A 23 -8.99 -15.74 -22.19
C ALA A 23 -7.96 -14.60 -22.12
N ALA A 24 -8.26 -13.43 -22.70
CA ALA A 24 -7.49 -12.22 -22.40
C ALA A 24 -7.83 -11.79 -20.96
N GLY A 25 -7.15 -12.39 -19.99
CA GLY A 25 -7.15 -11.90 -18.63
C GLY A 25 -6.78 -10.42 -18.68
N ALA A 26 -7.65 -9.56 -18.17
CA ALA A 26 -7.32 -8.14 -18.05
C ALA A 26 -6.03 -8.05 -17.24
N ALA A 27 -4.94 -7.61 -17.87
CA ALA A 27 -3.73 -7.28 -17.15
C ALA A 27 -4.09 -6.12 -16.23
N GLN A 28 -4.24 -6.41 -14.94
CA GLN A 28 -4.54 -5.40 -13.95
C GLN A 28 -3.26 -4.62 -13.67
N ALA A 29 -3.33 -3.29 -13.72
CA ALA A 29 -2.21 -2.45 -13.34
C ALA A 29 -1.85 -2.75 -11.88
N ALA A 30 -0.55 -2.87 -11.59
CA ALA A 30 -0.05 -3.08 -10.24
C ALA A 30 -0.55 -1.97 -9.31
N VAL A 31 -0.87 -2.32 -8.06
CA VAL A 31 -1.23 -1.34 -7.04
C VAL A 31 0.01 -1.02 -6.25
N MET A 32 0.48 0.22 -6.36
CA MET A 32 1.70 0.66 -5.69
C MET A 32 1.36 1.48 -4.45
N LEU A 33 2.04 1.21 -3.33
CA LEU A 33 2.19 2.18 -2.25
C LEU A 33 3.24 3.19 -2.70
N THR A 34 2.85 4.45 -2.86
CA THR A 34 3.68 5.50 -3.47
C THR A 34 4.13 6.54 -2.46
N ASP A 35 3.32 6.80 -1.44
CA ASP A 35 3.67 7.75 -0.40
C ASP A 35 3.14 7.30 0.97
N SER A 36 3.74 7.84 2.02
CA SER A 36 3.35 7.58 3.40
C SER A 36 3.75 8.74 4.30
N THR A 37 2.97 9.00 5.34
CA THR A 37 3.31 9.95 6.39
C THR A 37 3.05 9.38 7.77
N VAL A 38 3.91 9.70 8.74
CA VAL A 38 3.60 9.58 10.17
C VAL A 38 3.57 10.98 10.75
N PHE A 39 2.55 11.30 11.54
CA PHE A 39 2.53 12.55 12.30
C PHE A 39 2.09 12.35 13.74
N SER A 40 2.50 13.27 14.60
CA SER A 40 2.14 13.27 16.01
C SER A 40 0.79 13.94 16.27
N SER A 41 -0.01 13.30 17.11
CA SER A 41 -1.33 13.75 17.53
C SER A 41 -1.48 13.66 19.06
N ASN A 42 -2.46 14.36 19.62
CA ASN A 42 -2.87 14.20 21.02
C ASN A 42 -4.14 13.35 21.15
N GLU A 43 -4.61 13.18 22.39
CA GLU A 43 -5.83 12.42 22.74
C GLU A 43 -7.12 13.07 22.24
N THR A 44 -7.08 14.36 21.90
CA THR A 44 -8.19 15.08 21.25
C THR A 44 -8.03 15.14 19.75
N GLY A 45 -6.99 14.52 19.19
CA GLY A 45 -6.76 14.37 17.77
C GLY A 45 -6.20 15.58 17.02
N GLU A 46 -5.68 16.54 17.76
CA GLU A 46 -4.99 17.68 17.19
C GLU A 46 -3.52 17.33 16.96
N ASN A 47 -2.91 17.95 15.94
CA ASN A 47 -1.47 17.91 15.75
C ASN A 47 -0.76 18.29 17.06
N TRP A 48 0.11 17.41 17.54
CA TRP A 48 0.81 17.58 18.80
C TRP A 48 2.29 17.78 18.57
N ASN A 49 2.83 18.95 18.89
CA ASN A 49 4.25 19.31 18.70
C ASN A 49 4.74 19.40 17.24
N GLY A 50 3.86 19.22 16.24
CA GLY A 50 4.20 19.45 14.84
C GLY A 50 5.07 18.39 14.19
N MET A 51 5.27 17.22 14.80
CA MET A 51 6.20 16.22 14.27
C MET A 51 5.57 15.47 13.10
N ILE A 52 6.25 15.49 11.96
CA ILE A 52 5.81 14.85 10.73
C ILE A 52 7.01 14.17 10.07
N TRP A 53 6.84 12.93 9.66
CA TRP A 53 7.78 12.18 8.84
C TRP A 53 7.07 11.73 7.57
N ASP A 54 7.67 11.91 6.40
CA ASP A 54 7.06 11.51 5.14
C ASP A 54 8.06 10.97 4.12
N THR A 55 7.53 10.31 3.08
CA THR A 55 8.33 9.77 1.98
C THR A 55 8.37 10.70 0.78
N GLN A 56 8.12 12.01 0.92
CA GLN A 56 8.11 12.93 -0.22
C GLN A 56 9.46 13.59 -0.49
N SER A 57 9.81 13.62 -1.76
CA SER A 57 11.00 14.33 -2.25
C SER A 57 10.79 15.86 -2.25
N PRO A 58 11.88 16.67 -2.23
CA PRO A 58 11.93 18.00 -1.61
C PRO A 58 10.97 19.07 -2.15
N PRO A 59 10.74 20.17 -1.38
CA PRO A 59 11.63 20.68 -0.35
C PRO A 59 11.40 20.04 1.01
N ALA A 60 12.33 19.16 1.40
CA ALA A 60 12.48 18.63 2.75
C ALA A 60 12.79 19.79 3.72
N ASP A 61 12.41 19.60 4.98
CA ASP A 61 12.81 20.40 6.12
C ASP A 61 12.24 21.83 6.23
N PHE A 62 10.90 21.96 6.23
CA PHE A 62 10.27 23.07 6.96
C PHE A 62 9.92 22.60 8.38
N ARG A 63 10.56 23.20 9.39
CA ARG A 63 10.35 23.03 10.86
C ARG A 63 9.44 21.85 11.25
N ASN A 64 10.05 20.76 11.71
CA ASN A 64 9.42 19.53 12.22
C ASN A 64 8.84 18.57 11.16
N ILE A 65 9.24 18.72 9.89
CA ILE A 65 8.96 17.76 8.82
C ILE A 65 10.27 17.10 8.44
N TRP A 66 10.33 15.76 8.49
CA TRP A 66 11.52 14.96 8.22
C TRP A 66 11.22 13.86 7.20
N ASN A 67 12.26 13.30 6.61
CA ASN A 67 12.11 12.11 5.77
C ASN A 67 11.80 10.86 6.62
N MET A 68 10.98 9.97 6.06
CA MET A 68 10.69 8.64 6.57
C MET A 68 11.33 7.59 5.66
N TYR A 69 11.87 6.54 6.26
CA TYR A 69 12.57 5.47 5.53
C TYR A 69 11.93 4.12 5.78
N TYR A 70 11.75 3.33 4.72
CA TYR A 70 11.22 1.97 4.79
C TYR A 70 12.35 0.96 4.69
N SER A 71 12.28 -0.10 5.49
CA SER A 71 13.18 -1.26 5.42
C SER A 71 12.37 -2.54 5.24
N SER A 72 12.90 -3.43 4.41
CA SER A 72 12.42 -4.81 4.26
C SER A 72 12.99 -5.77 5.32
N SER A 73 14.07 -5.38 6.00
CA SER A 73 14.61 -6.10 7.15
C SER A 73 13.74 -5.86 8.38
N SER A 74 13.46 -6.92 9.15
CA SER A 74 12.80 -6.86 10.45
C SER A 74 13.76 -6.52 11.60
N ASP A 75 15.07 -6.43 11.34
CA ASP A 75 16.07 -6.05 12.34
C ASP A 75 16.37 -4.55 12.22
N PRO A 76 15.93 -3.71 13.17
CA PRO A 76 16.15 -2.27 13.10
C PRO A 76 17.62 -1.87 13.24
N LEU A 77 18.50 -2.76 13.72
CA LEU A 77 19.94 -2.50 13.79
C LEU A 77 20.67 -2.86 12.49
N ASN A 78 20.03 -3.58 11.58
CA ASN A 78 20.56 -3.99 10.28
C ASN A 78 19.50 -3.80 9.19
N PRO A 79 19.11 -2.54 8.89
CA PRO A 79 18.06 -2.25 7.93
C PRO A 79 18.47 -2.60 6.49
N VAL A 80 17.48 -2.95 5.68
CA VAL A 80 17.60 -3.09 4.22
C VAL A 80 16.60 -2.15 3.60
N PHE A 81 17.03 -0.92 3.37
CA PHE A 81 16.18 0.18 2.96
C PHE A 81 15.58 -0.01 1.56
N LEU A 82 14.33 0.45 1.42
CA LEU A 82 13.50 0.35 0.21
C LEU A 82 13.38 1.68 -0.55
N ASN A 83 13.64 2.80 0.12
CA ASN A 83 13.67 4.14 -0.48
C ASN A 83 15.07 4.75 -0.46
N GLY A 84 15.27 5.77 -1.30
CA GLY A 84 16.51 6.53 -1.40
C GLY A 84 16.72 7.48 -0.22
N GLY A 85 17.97 7.88 -0.01
CA GLY A 85 18.35 8.87 0.99
C GLY A 85 18.19 10.32 0.51
N GLY A 86 18.19 11.26 1.46
CA GLY A 86 18.44 12.67 1.13
C GLY A 86 17.26 13.33 0.43
N THR A 87 17.48 13.67 -0.84
CA THR A 87 16.52 14.39 -1.67
C THR A 87 15.54 13.47 -2.40
N ASP A 88 15.52 12.17 -2.10
CA ASP A 88 14.58 11.26 -2.74
C ASP A 88 14.07 10.13 -1.81
N PRO A 89 13.36 10.46 -0.71
CA PRO A 89 12.76 9.48 0.19
C PRO A 89 11.53 8.77 -0.40
N GLY A 90 11.22 8.96 -1.69
CA GLY A 90 10.11 8.32 -2.39
C GLY A 90 10.10 6.81 -2.26
N ILE A 91 8.92 6.23 -2.05
CA ILE A 91 8.70 4.78 -2.08
C ILE A 91 7.94 4.38 -3.35
N SER A 92 8.16 3.14 -3.80
CA SER A 92 7.36 2.52 -4.84
C SER A 92 7.29 1.03 -4.58
N ILE A 93 6.31 0.61 -3.78
CA ILE A 93 6.19 -0.77 -3.30
C ILE A 93 4.97 -1.43 -3.92
N ASP A 94 5.17 -2.54 -4.63
CA ASP A 94 4.09 -3.30 -5.27
C ASP A 94 3.28 -4.10 -4.25
N MET A 95 1.99 -3.77 -4.12
CA MET A 95 1.02 -4.42 -3.25
C MET A 95 0.51 -5.71 -3.88
N THR A 96 1.39 -6.68 -4.05
CA THR A 96 0.98 -8.03 -4.47
C THR A 96 0.17 -8.75 -3.38
N PRO A 97 -0.73 -9.69 -3.73
CA PRO A 97 -1.45 -10.48 -2.73
C PRO A 97 -0.52 -11.19 -1.74
N GLY A 98 -0.75 -11.02 -0.45
CA GLY A 98 0.14 -11.51 0.59
C GLY A 98 0.15 -10.64 1.84
N THR A 99 1.09 -10.90 2.75
CA THR A 99 1.39 -10.02 3.88
C THR A 99 2.73 -9.34 3.63
N HIS A 100 2.74 -8.02 3.70
CA HIS A 100 3.91 -7.17 3.62
C HIS A 100 4.23 -6.66 5.02
N SER A 101 5.49 -6.73 5.44
CA SER A 101 5.93 -6.24 6.74
C SER A 101 7.17 -5.38 6.54
N PHE A 102 7.14 -4.18 7.14
CA PHE A 102 8.20 -3.19 7.02
C PHE A 102 8.58 -2.69 8.41
N VAL A 103 9.86 -2.40 8.57
CA VAL A 103 10.31 -1.49 9.63
C VAL A 103 10.43 -0.11 9.01
N ILE A 104 9.89 0.91 9.67
CA ILE A 104 9.97 2.29 9.23
C ILE A 104 10.78 3.11 10.23
N PHE A 105 11.53 4.08 9.74
CA PHE A 105 12.44 4.92 10.51
C PHE A 105 12.13 6.38 10.28
N GLY A 106 12.24 7.18 11.34
CA GLY A 106 12.16 8.63 11.29
C GLY A 106 13.14 9.25 12.26
N GLU A 107 13.79 10.32 11.81
CA GLU A 107 14.80 11.05 12.60
C GLU A 107 14.27 11.40 14.00
N GLY A 108 15.08 11.11 15.01
CA GLY A 108 14.78 11.42 16.41
C GLY A 108 14.85 12.91 16.75
N PHE A 109 14.06 13.33 17.76
CA PHE A 109 14.14 14.69 18.33
C PHE A 109 14.61 14.69 19.79
N THR A 110 15.16 15.80 20.25
CA THR A 110 15.78 15.96 21.60
C THR A 110 14.82 15.89 22.78
N ALA A 111 13.52 16.06 22.58
CA ALA A 111 12.57 16.10 23.68
C ALA A 111 11.95 14.72 23.93
N PRO A 112 11.71 14.35 25.19
CA PRO A 112 10.96 13.14 25.49
C PRO A 112 9.56 13.21 24.88
N VAL A 113 9.10 12.09 24.31
CA VAL A 113 7.74 11.93 23.79
C VAL A 113 6.77 12.02 24.98
N ASP A 114 5.74 12.87 24.88
CA ASP A 114 4.69 12.93 25.91
C ASP A 114 4.03 11.53 25.96
N PRO A 115 3.88 10.90 27.13
CA PRO A 115 3.26 9.58 27.23
C PRO A 115 1.79 9.54 26.76
N ARG A 116 1.14 10.69 26.53
CA ARG A 116 -0.21 10.81 25.93
C ARG A 116 -0.18 11.07 24.43
N GLN A 117 1.00 11.18 23.84
CA GLN A 117 1.16 11.38 22.41
C GLN A 117 0.72 10.13 21.65
N HIS A 118 0.03 10.38 20.54
CA HIS A 118 -0.36 9.39 19.57
C HIS A 118 0.38 9.67 18.27
N PHE A 119 0.43 8.67 17.40
CA PHE A 119 0.97 8.78 16.06
C PHE A 119 -0.03 8.25 15.06
N VAL A 120 -0.15 8.92 13.93
CA VAL A 120 -1.05 8.53 12.85
C VAL A 120 -0.21 8.27 11.61
N LEU A 121 -0.35 7.06 11.07
CA LEU A 121 0.20 6.63 9.78
C LEU A 121 -0.85 6.84 8.70
N ASN A 122 -0.50 7.57 7.66
CA ASN A 122 -1.28 7.71 6.44
C ASN A 122 -0.57 6.97 5.31
N LEU A 123 -1.31 6.18 4.54
CA LEU A 123 -0.81 5.45 3.38
C LEU A 123 -1.52 5.92 2.12
N TYR A 124 -0.73 6.10 1.05
CA TYR A 124 -1.20 6.63 -0.22
C TYR A 124 -0.82 5.67 -1.34
N PHE A 125 -1.82 5.25 -2.12
CA PHE A 125 -1.63 4.32 -3.22
C PHE A 125 -1.80 5.02 -4.57
N GLN A 126 -1.16 4.45 -5.59
CA GLN A 126 -1.34 4.86 -7.00
C GLN A 126 -1.03 6.33 -7.28
N GLY A 127 -0.13 6.97 -6.52
CA GLY A 127 0.27 8.36 -6.71
C GLY A 127 -0.77 9.38 -6.25
N ASN A 128 -1.77 8.97 -5.47
CA ASN A 128 -2.68 9.90 -4.81
C ASN A 128 -1.92 10.68 -3.72
N GLN A 129 -1.90 12.00 -3.78
CA GLN A 129 -1.31 12.86 -2.74
C GLN A 129 -2.33 13.87 -2.18
N GLY A 130 -3.59 13.78 -2.61
CA GLY A 130 -4.65 14.71 -2.21
C GLY A 130 -5.28 14.33 -0.87
N ALA A 131 -5.41 13.03 -0.61
CA ALA A 131 -5.91 12.47 0.64
C ALA A 131 -5.38 11.03 0.82
N PRO A 132 -5.11 10.58 2.05
CA PRO A 132 -4.73 9.20 2.32
C PRO A 132 -5.86 8.21 1.98
N ASP A 133 -5.48 7.02 1.57
CA ASP A 133 -6.39 5.90 1.32
C ASP A 133 -6.63 5.04 2.58
N ILE A 134 -5.63 5.00 3.47
CA ILE A 134 -5.68 4.32 4.76
C ILE A 134 -5.04 5.23 5.82
N SER A 135 -5.66 5.31 7.00
CA SER A 135 -5.13 6.06 8.15
C SER A 135 -5.22 5.24 9.43
N GLY A 136 -4.07 4.94 10.04
CA GLY A 136 -3.93 4.13 11.24
C GLY A 136 -3.36 4.90 12.43
N LEU A 137 -4.03 4.83 13.58
CA LEU A 137 -3.61 5.39 14.86
C LEU A 137 -2.82 4.36 15.68
N TYR A 138 -1.72 4.79 16.26
CA TYR A 138 -0.96 4.11 17.32
C TYR A 138 -0.80 5.02 18.53
N GLY A 139 -0.94 4.48 19.75
CA GLY A 139 -0.66 5.20 20.98
C GLY A 139 -1.35 4.60 22.21
N PRO A 140 -1.37 5.33 23.34
CA PRO A 140 -1.93 4.84 24.60
C PRO A 140 -3.38 4.38 24.51
N THR A 141 -4.19 5.02 23.67
CA THR A 141 -5.60 4.63 23.46
C THR A 141 -5.77 3.53 22.40
N CYS A 142 -4.72 3.22 21.65
CA CYS A 142 -4.74 2.20 20.60
C CYS A 142 -3.38 1.49 20.47
N PRO A 143 -3.17 0.36 21.19
CA PRO A 143 -1.86 -0.28 21.28
C PRO A 143 -1.46 -1.13 20.06
N THR A 144 -2.38 -1.41 19.12
CA THR A 144 -2.12 -2.27 17.95
C THR A 144 -2.20 -1.54 16.62
N VAL A 145 -3.38 -0.98 16.31
CA VAL A 145 -3.70 -0.02 15.24
C VAL A 145 -5.21 0.19 15.24
N CYS A 146 -5.68 1.43 15.09
CA CYS A 146 -7.10 1.78 15.01
C CYS A 146 -7.32 2.70 13.82
N ALA A 147 -8.51 2.69 13.21
CA ALA A 147 -8.80 3.66 12.15
C ALA A 147 -8.69 5.08 12.72
N ALA A 148 -7.92 5.94 12.06
CA ALA A 148 -7.89 7.36 12.35
C ALA A 148 -8.89 8.08 11.44
N SER A 149 -9.79 8.88 12.02
CA SER A 149 -10.91 9.54 11.33
C SER A 149 -11.19 10.91 11.91
N SER A 150 -12.04 11.70 11.26
CA SER A 150 -12.53 12.92 11.85
C SER A 150 -13.43 12.73 13.08
N TRP A 151 -14.16 11.60 13.15
CA TRP A 151 -15.21 11.37 14.13
C TRP A 151 -14.72 10.90 15.50
N ASN A 152 -13.49 10.37 15.59
CA ASN A 152 -12.84 10.01 16.85
C ASN A 152 -11.99 11.15 17.43
N GLY A 153 -12.23 12.39 16.98
CA GLY A 153 -11.51 13.59 17.40
C GLY A 153 -10.25 13.86 16.58
N LEU A 154 -9.80 12.91 15.75
CA LEU A 154 -8.54 13.00 15.00
C LEU A 154 -8.63 13.78 13.67
N ASP A 155 -9.73 14.51 13.42
CA ASP A 155 -9.74 15.59 12.42
C ASP A 155 -9.03 16.76 13.07
N LEU A 156 -8.07 17.38 12.39
CA LEU A 156 -7.93 18.83 12.31
C LEU A 156 -6.60 19.13 11.62
N PHE A 157 -6.66 19.38 10.33
CA PHE A 157 -5.53 19.99 9.66
C PHE A 157 -5.08 21.26 10.35
N GLY A 158 -3.79 21.30 10.63
CA GLY A 158 -2.98 22.48 10.34
C GLY A 158 -1.96 22.22 9.23
N THR A 159 -1.43 20.99 9.10
CA THR A 159 -0.28 20.65 8.25
C THR A 159 -0.04 19.14 8.05
N SER A 160 -0.99 18.23 8.35
CA SER A 160 -0.75 16.77 8.33
C SER A 160 -0.81 16.10 6.94
N GLY A 161 -1.23 16.83 5.91
CA GLY A 161 -1.20 16.36 4.54
C GLY A 161 0.18 16.49 3.92
N LEU A 162 0.51 15.54 3.04
CA LEU A 162 1.68 15.61 2.18
C LEU A 162 1.82 17.00 1.50
N GLY A 163 3.06 17.48 1.38
CA GLY A 163 3.37 18.77 0.74
C GLY A 163 2.80 20.01 1.44
N GLY A 164 2.51 19.94 2.75
CA GLY A 164 1.92 21.05 3.50
C GLY A 164 0.45 21.30 3.20
N ASN A 165 -0.26 20.29 2.65
CA ASN A 165 -1.69 20.38 2.42
C ASN A 165 -2.44 20.36 3.77
N ALA A 166 -2.67 21.56 4.29
CA ALA A 166 -3.45 21.83 5.49
C ALA A 166 -4.95 21.52 5.34
N ASN A 167 -5.38 20.62 4.44
CA ASN A 167 -6.78 20.16 4.31
C ASN A 167 -6.94 18.66 3.97
N ALA A 168 -5.86 17.87 3.93
CA ALA A 168 -5.86 16.48 3.43
C ALA A 168 -6.44 15.42 4.40
N GLN A 169 -7.76 15.37 4.60
CA GLN A 169 -8.44 14.54 5.63
C GLN A 169 -7.97 13.08 5.73
N GLU A 170 -7.80 12.58 6.96
CA GLU A 170 -7.52 11.17 7.26
C GLU A 170 -8.59 10.26 6.63
N ALA A 171 -8.18 9.07 6.19
CA ALA A 171 -9.02 8.15 5.43
C ALA A 171 -10.22 7.61 6.22
N GLY A 172 -10.15 7.61 7.56
CA GLY A 172 -11.22 7.06 8.40
C GLY A 172 -11.30 5.53 8.39
N THR A 173 -10.35 4.84 7.75
CA THR A 173 -10.40 3.40 7.50
C THR A 173 -9.01 2.78 7.59
N LEU A 174 -8.98 1.48 7.96
CA LEU A 174 -7.79 0.62 7.90
C LEU A 174 -7.73 -0.20 6.60
N MET A 175 -8.68 0.01 5.68
CA MET A 175 -8.84 -0.79 4.48
C MET A 175 -9.22 0.06 3.28
N VAL A 176 -8.62 -0.23 2.12
CA VAL A 176 -9.02 0.31 0.81
C VAL A 176 -9.21 -0.81 -0.21
N LEU A 177 -10.12 -0.59 -1.15
CA LEU A 177 -10.25 -1.40 -2.36
C LEU A 177 -9.59 -0.66 -3.53
N ALA A 178 -8.49 -1.22 -4.05
CA ALA A 178 -7.75 -0.61 -5.16
C ALA A 178 -7.32 -1.70 -6.13
N GLY A 179 -7.53 -1.47 -7.44
CA GLY A 179 -7.04 -2.39 -8.48
C GLY A 179 -7.41 -3.86 -8.24
N GLY A 180 -8.65 -4.16 -7.83
CA GLY A 180 -9.11 -5.55 -7.59
C GLY A 180 -8.48 -6.22 -6.36
N LEU A 181 -7.85 -5.44 -5.49
CA LEU A 181 -7.25 -5.87 -4.25
C LEU A 181 -7.95 -5.21 -3.07
N GLU A 182 -8.09 -5.97 -1.99
CA GLU A 182 -8.43 -5.49 -0.65
C GLU A 182 -7.12 -5.36 0.11
N ILE A 183 -6.76 -4.12 0.44
CA ILE A 183 -5.51 -3.76 1.12
C ILE A 183 -5.90 -3.32 2.52
N THR A 184 -5.36 -3.97 3.55
CA THR A 184 -5.68 -3.72 4.96
C THR A 184 -4.42 -3.48 5.78
N LEU A 185 -4.39 -2.41 6.57
CA LEU A 185 -3.38 -2.17 7.59
C LEU A 185 -3.72 -2.99 8.84
N GLU A 186 -2.92 -4.01 9.13
CA GLU A 186 -3.13 -4.93 10.26
C GLU A 186 -2.35 -4.53 11.51
N HIS A 187 -1.26 -3.78 11.33
CA HIS A 187 -0.37 -3.39 12.43
C HIS A 187 0.35 -2.08 12.13
N PHE A 188 0.42 -1.21 13.14
CA PHE A 188 1.25 -0.01 13.12
C PHE A 188 1.75 0.28 14.53
N THR A 189 3.07 0.47 14.67
CA THR A 189 3.71 1.01 15.87
C THR A 189 4.64 2.15 15.49
N TRP A 190 4.90 3.06 16.42
CA TRP A 190 5.86 4.15 16.24
C TRP A 190 6.36 4.65 17.60
N ALA A 191 7.63 4.40 17.90
CA ALA A 191 8.22 4.74 19.19
C ALA A 191 9.71 5.04 19.04
N ILE A 192 10.29 5.75 20.01
CA ILE A 192 11.74 5.95 20.07
C ILE A 192 12.42 4.64 20.48
N ASP A 193 13.39 4.17 19.69
CA ASP A 193 14.30 3.09 20.11
C ASP A 193 15.67 3.67 20.49
N THR A 194 15.98 3.65 21.78
CA THR A 194 17.25 4.15 22.35
C THR A 194 18.53 3.52 21.78
N ARG A 195 18.41 2.42 21.04
CA ARG A 195 19.54 1.69 20.46
C ARG A 195 19.75 2.02 18.98
N VAL A 196 18.80 2.72 18.35
CA VAL A 196 18.76 2.96 16.92
C VAL A 196 19.05 4.44 16.67
N ASP A 197 20.04 4.68 15.83
CA ASP A 197 20.40 5.98 15.26
C ASP A 197 20.91 5.63 13.86
N GLN A 198 19.98 5.32 12.95
CA GLN A 198 20.19 4.60 11.69
C GLN A 198 19.52 5.29 10.50
N VAL A 199 18.95 6.49 10.67
CA VAL A 199 18.32 7.24 9.58
C VAL A 199 19.37 7.63 8.51
N TRP A 200 19.56 6.70 7.57
CA TRP A 200 20.35 6.69 6.33
C TRP A 200 21.84 7.12 6.37
N GLU A 201 22.71 6.32 5.71
CA GLU A 201 24.18 6.51 5.66
C GLU A 201 24.68 7.80 4.96
N GLN A 202 23.91 8.43 4.06
CA GLN A 202 24.37 9.60 3.29
C GLN A 202 24.09 10.98 3.92
N TYR A 203 23.44 11.05 5.08
CA TYR A 203 23.52 12.27 5.92
C TYR A 203 24.75 12.26 6.83
N ALA A 204 25.78 11.54 6.42
CA ALA A 204 27.15 11.72 6.87
C ALA A 204 27.72 13.07 6.35
N GLY A 205 27.33 14.18 6.99
CA GLY A 205 27.97 15.52 6.90
C GLY A 205 27.38 16.46 5.84
N ASP A 206 27.03 17.71 6.15
CA ASP A 206 28.03 18.79 6.26
C ASP A 206 27.70 19.87 7.30
N TYR A 207 27.35 19.46 8.52
CA TYR A 207 27.60 20.31 9.71
C TYR A 207 28.07 19.54 10.97
N PHE A 208 27.84 18.22 11.09
CA PHE A 208 28.16 17.44 12.30
C PHE A 208 28.48 15.96 12.03
N GLY A 209 29.52 15.64 11.25
CA GLY A 209 29.87 14.26 10.87
C GLY A 209 29.80 13.20 11.99
N GLN A 210 28.70 12.45 11.99
CA GLN A 210 28.35 11.14 12.60
C GLN A 210 26.82 11.05 12.59
N TYR A 211 26.26 9.89 12.99
CA TYR A 211 24.85 9.73 13.34
C TYR A 211 24.27 10.94 14.10
N SER A 212 22.95 11.14 14.10
CA SER A 212 22.31 12.30 14.75
C SER A 212 22.70 12.43 16.24
N GLY A 213 23.20 11.33 16.83
CA GLY A 213 23.52 11.18 18.23
C GLY A 213 22.26 11.02 19.06
N ARG A 214 21.11 10.82 18.42
CA ARG A 214 19.79 10.79 19.03
C ARG A 214 19.10 9.49 18.63
N PRO A 215 18.41 8.85 19.59
CA PRO A 215 17.52 7.75 19.30
C PRO A 215 16.46 8.11 18.26
N ASP A 216 16.39 7.31 17.20
CA ASP A 216 15.39 7.46 16.15
C ASP A 216 14.03 6.90 16.56
N PHE A 217 13.00 7.40 15.87
CA PHE A 217 11.72 6.71 15.84
C PHE A 217 11.83 5.47 14.95
N VAL A 218 11.34 4.36 15.49
CA VAL A 218 11.20 3.08 14.80
C VAL A 218 9.75 2.65 14.89
N GLY A 219 9.21 2.24 13.76
CA GLY A 219 7.87 1.67 13.66
C GLY A 219 7.84 0.36 12.91
N GLU A 220 6.83 -0.44 13.17
CA GLU A 220 6.50 -1.63 12.40
C GLU A 220 5.19 -1.42 11.67
N VAL A 221 5.17 -1.72 10.37
CA VAL A 221 3.97 -1.65 9.54
C VAL A 221 3.70 -3.02 8.95
N ARG A 222 2.46 -3.52 9.10
CA ARG A 222 2.01 -4.75 8.45
C ARG A 222 0.79 -4.50 7.60
N ILE A 223 0.90 -4.79 6.31
CA ILE A 223 -0.18 -4.65 5.33
C ILE A 223 -0.55 -6.03 4.82
N ARG A 224 -1.85 -6.36 4.85
CA ARG A 224 -2.41 -7.55 4.24
C ARG A 224 -3.12 -7.18 2.95
N VAL A 225 -2.81 -7.91 1.88
CA VAL A 225 -3.39 -7.73 0.56
C VAL A 225 -4.08 -9.03 0.15
N ARG A 226 -5.35 -8.91 -0.26
CA ARG A 226 -6.17 -10.03 -0.76
C ARG A 226 -6.71 -9.68 -2.14
N SER A 227 -6.80 -10.67 -3.04
CA SER A 227 -7.53 -10.49 -4.30
C SER A 227 -9.03 -10.46 -4.03
N THR A 228 -9.74 -9.46 -4.59
CA THR A 228 -11.20 -9.38 -4.52
C THR A 228 -11.88 -10.02 -5.73
N VAL A 229 -11.10 -10.41 -6.75
CA VAL A 229 -11.64 -11.10 -7.91
C VAL A 229 -11.93 -12.56 -7.51
N PRO A 230 -13.19 -13.03 -7.58
CA PRO A 230 -13.48 -14.45 -7.42
C PRO A 230 -12.66 -15.22 -8.44
N GLU A 231 -12.02 -16.34 -8.06
CA GLU A 231 -11.25 -17.16 -8.99
C GLU A 231 -12.02 -17.31 -10.31
N PRO A 232 -11.40 -17.00 -11.46
CA PRO A 232 -12.13 -16.91 -12.70
C PRO A 232 -12.85 -18.23 -12.91
N GLN A 233 -14.16 -18.15 -13.17
CA GLN A 233 -14.99 -19.29 -13.53
C GLN A 233 -14.55 -19.93 -14.87
N THR A 234 -13.36 -19.61 -15.38
CA THR A 234 -12.73 -20.26 -16.53
C THR A 234 -12.65 -21.77 -16.36
N LEU A 235 -12.47 -22.31 -15.15
CA LEU A 235 -12.59 -23.76 -14.91
C LEU A 235 -14.02 -24.27 -15.10
N ALA A 236 -15.02 -23.53 -14.63
CA ALA A 236 -16.43 -23.87 -14.83
C ALA A 236 -16.85 -23.76 -16.31
N LEU A 237 -16.36 -22.74 -17.02
CA LEU A 237 -16.57 -22.54 -18.45
C LEU A 237 -15.82 -23.57 -19.31
N LEU A 238 -14.60 -23.96 -18.93
CA LEU A 238 -13.88 -25.10 -19.54
C LEU A 238 -14.62 -26.41 -19.29
N GLY A 239 -15.11 -26.64 -18.07
CA GLY A 239 -15.91 -27.80 -17.71
C GLY A 239 -17.20 -27.90 -18.52
N LEU A 240 -17.95 -26.79 -18.62
CA LEU A 240 -19.18 -26.71 -19.42
C LEU A 240 -18.89 -26.82 -20.93
N GLY A 241 -17.79 -26.24 -21.41
CA GLY A 241 -17.34 -26.35 -22.80
C GLY A 241 -16.98 -27.79 -23.19
N LEU A 242 -16.26 -28.50 -22.32
CA LEU A 242 -15.90 -29.90 -22.51
C LEU A 242 -17.13 -30.83 -22.45
N LEU A 243 -18.06 -30.57 -21.53
CA LEU A 243 -19.34 -31.29 -21.46
C LEU A 243 -20.18 -31.09 -22.73
N GLY A 244 -20.27 -29.84 -23.22
CA GLY A 244 -20.97 -29.52 -24.46
C GLY A 244 -20.36 -30.22 -25.68
N ALA A 245 -19.03 -30.23 -25.80
CA ALA A 245 -18.32 -30.93 -26.87
C ALA A 245 -18.50 -32.45 -26.78
N GLY A 246 -18.49 -33.02 -25.57
CA GLY A 246 -18.73 -34.44 -25.32
C GLY A 246 -20.12 -34.90 -25.76
N LEU A 247 -21.16 -34.13 -25.45
CA LEU A 247 -22.54 -34.44 -25.84
C LEU A 247 -22.75 -34.40 -27.37
N ILE A 248 -22.11 -33.46 -28.06
CA ILE A 248 -22.16 -33.35 -29.53
C ILE A 248 -21.43 -34.55 -30.18
N ALA A 249 -20.28 -34.96 -29.63
CA ALA A 249 -19.54 -36.11 -30.12
C ALA A 249 -20.30 -37.44 -29.94
N MET A 250 -21.01 -37.61 -28.81
CA MET A 250 -21.85 -38.79 -28.58
C MET A 250 -23.03 -38.86 -29.55
N ARG A 251 -23.71 -37.73 -29.81
CA ARG A 251 -24.88 -37.69 -30.72
C ARG A 251 -24.52 -38.04 -32.17
N ARG A 252 -23.27 -37.84 -32.60
CA ARG A 252 -22.75 -38.22 -33.93
C ARG A 252 -22.38 -39.69 -34.07
N ARG A 253 -22.24 -40.45 -32.98
CA ARG A 253 -21.94 -41.89 -33.01
C ARG A 253 -23.19 -42.77 -33.02
N SER A 254 -24.34 -42.21 -32.66
CA SER A 254 -25.63 -42.92 -32.59
C SER A 254 -26.52 -42.70 -33.82
N ALA A 255 -26.02 -42.00 -34.84
CA ALA A 255 -26.66 -41.80 -36.15
C ALA A 255 -25.75 -42.39 -37.23
#